data_AF-A0AAW6SCT7-F1
#
_entry.id   AF-A0AAW6SCT7-F1
#
_cell.length_a   1.000
_cell.length_b   1.000
_cell.length_c   1.000
_cell.angle_alpha   90.00
_cell.angle_beta   90.00
_cell.angle_gamma   90.00
#
_symmetry.space_group_name_H-M   'P 1'
#
loop_
_entity.id
_entity.type
_entity.pdbx_description
1 polymer ?
#
loop_
_entity_poly.entity_id
_entity_poly.type
_entity_poly.pdbx_seq_one_letter_code
_entity_poly.pdbx_strand_id
1 'polypeptide(L)' 'MPAKGFYLVQGDKTTCGGRIITGAEDHTLFSKPVAREQDGVTCGKFVGLYKVAGGIDNDTIHGRRMAGTLDSY' A
#
# COMPACT_ATOMS: atom_id res chain seq x y z
N MET A 1 -19.67 11.74 -9.20
CA MET A 1 -18.46 11.50 -10.01
C MET A 1 -17.71 10.35 -9.36
N PRO A 2 -17.33 9.28 -10.06
CA PRO A 2 -16.52 8.22 -9.44
C PRO A 2 -15.15 8.77 -9.06
N ALA A 3 -14.64 8.41 -7.88
CA ALA A 3 -13.29 8.74 -7.46
C ALA A 3 -12.30 7.84 -8.22
N LYS A 4 -11.20 8.42 -8.73
CA LYS A 4 -10.14 7.66 -9.42
C LYS A 4 -9.05 7.32 -8.40
N GLY A 5 -8.89 6.03 -8.11
CA GLY A 5 -7.83 5.51 -7.27
C GLY A 5 -6.70 4.86 -8.07
N PHE A 6 -5.53 4.75 -7.45
CA PHE A 6 -4.40 3.99 -7.98
C PHE A 6 -3.99 2.92 -6.97
N TYR A 7 -3.59 1.75 -7.46
CA TYR A 7 -2.95 0.72 -6.64
C TYR A 7 -1.59 1.20 -6.16
N LEU A 8 -1.28 0.89 -4.92
CA LEU A 8 0.02 1.15 -4.33
C LEU A 8 0.92 -0.06 -4.46
N VAL A 9 2.21 0.18 -4.73
CA VAL A 9 3.22 -0.86 -4.84
C VAL A 9 4.40 -0.58 -3.93
N GLN A 10 5.22 -1.59 -3.69
CA GLN A 10 6.45 -1.47 -2.93
C GLN A 10 7.35 -0.36 -3.52
N GLY A 11 7.86 0.51 -2.65
CA GLY A 11 8.70 1.65 -3.00
C GLY A 11 7.94 2.97 -3.25
N ASP A 12 6.61 2.94 -3.31
CA ASP A 12 5.80 4.16 -3.41
C ASP A 12 5.96 5.04 -2.17
N LYS A 13 5.92 6.36 -2.39
CA LYS A 13 6.11 7.34 -1.33
C LYS A 13 4.85 7.47 -0.48
N THR A 14 5.03 7.48 0.84
CA THR A 14 3.97 7.81 1.78
C THR A 14 3.84 9.33 1.92
N THR A 15 2.66 9.80 2.32
CA THR A 15 2.40 11.22 2.60
C THR A 15 3.27 11.77 3.74
N CYS A 16 3.73 10.90 4.64
CA CYS A 16 4.70 11.22 5.69
C CYS A 16 6.16 11.36 5.15
N GLY A 17 6.39 11.21 3.85
CA GLY A 17 7.72 11.30 3.25
C GLY A 17 8.58 10.05 3.44
N GLY A 18 8.00 8.93 3.89
CA GLY A 18 8.65 7.62 3.85
C GLY A 18 8.19 6.84 2.62
N ARG A 19 8.26 5.50 2.71
CA ARG A 19 7.94 4.61 1.58
C ARG A 19 7.34 3.29 2.03
N ILE A 20 6.62 2.65 1.11
CA ILE A 20 6.16 1.27 1.28
C ILE A 20 7.36 0.32 1.16
N ILE A 21 7.55 -0.53 2.17
CA ILE A 21 8.72 -1.40 2.28
C ILE A 21 8.39 -2.88 2.04
N THR A 22 7.14 -3.31 2.22
CA THR A 22 6.71 -4.69 1.92
C THR A 22 5.52 -4.71 0.97
N GLY A 23 5.32 -5.84 0.29
CA GLY A 23 4.22 -6.07 -0.63
C GLY A 23 3.97 -7.58 -0.81
N ALA A 24 3.05 -7.95 -1.70
CA ALA A 24 2.87 -9.32 -2.17
C ALA A 24 3.91 -9.63 -3.27
N GLU A 25 4.94 -10.41 -2.96
CA GLU A 25 6.01 -10.72 -3.92
C GLU A 25 5.55 -11.59 -5.10
N ASP A 26 4.50 -12.38 -4.89
CA ASP A 26 3.91 -13.26 -5.88
C ASP A 26 2.86 -12.56 -6.77
N HIS A 27 2.47 -11.33 -6.40
CA HIS A 27 1.56 -10.48 -7.18
C HIS A 27 2.21 -9.13 -7.41
N THR A 28 2.66 -8.91 -8.64
CA THR A 28 3.36 -7.68 -9.02
C THR A 28 2.56 -6.84 -10.02
N LEU A 29 2.48 -5.53 -9.79
CA LEU A 29 2.05 -4.53 -10.77
C LEU A 29 3.28 -3.78 -11.27
N PHE A 30 3.44 -3.69 -12.59
CA PHE A 30 4.63 -3.06 -13.20
C PHE A 30 5.96 -3.60 -12.67
N SER A 31 6.02 -4.93 -12.47
CA SER A 31 7.18 -5.64 -11.90
C SER A 31 7.54 -5.23 -10.47
N LYS A 32 6.60 -4.62 -9.73
CA LYS A 32 6.75 -4.29 -8.32
C LYS A 32 5.70 -5.00 -7.47
N PRO A 33 6.06 -5.56 -6.31
CA PRO A 33 5.11 -6.18 -5.39
C PRO A 33 3.98 -5.22 -5.02
N VAL A 34 2.74 -5.68 -5.12
CA VAL A 34 1.57 -4.87 -4.77
C VAL A 34 1.48 -4.71 -3.25
N ALA A 35 1.25 -3.49 -2.78
CA ALA A 35 1.08 -3.20 -1.37
C ALA A 35 -0.32 -3.62 -0.92
N ARG A 36 -0.45 -4.12 0.31
CA ARG A 36 -1.71 -4.57 0.89
C ARG A 36 -1.93 -3.94 2.26
N GLU A 37 -3.16 -4.00 2.75
CA GLU A 37 -3.46 -3.66 4.14
C GLU A 37 -2.54 -4.45 5.08
N GLN A 38 -2.05 -3.81 6.14
CA GLN A 38 -1.05 -4.32 7.09
C GLN A 38 0.40 -4.41 6.56
N ASP A 39 0.67 -4.08 5.29
CA ASP A 39 2.05 -4.08 4.79
C ASP A 39 2.85 -2.94 5.41
N GLY A 40 4.14 -3.19 5.61
CA GLY A 40 5.06 -2.27 6.24
C GLY A 40 5.26 -1.02 5.41
N VAL A 41 5.22 0.13 6.08
CA VAL A 41 5.57 1.43 5.51
C VAL A 41 6.44 2.20 6.48
N THR A 42 7.27 3.10 5.95
CA THR A 42 8.05 4.03 6.74
C THR A 42 7.45 5.43 6.68
N CYS A 43 7.77 6.23 7.70
CA CYS A 43 7.39 7.62 7.83
C CYS A 43 8.69 8.43 7.83
N GLY A 44 8.80 9.48 7.03
CA GLY A 44 10.01 10.33 7.00
C GLY A 44 10.11 11.26 8.21
N LYS A 45 8.98 11.48 8.90
CA LYS A 45 8.88 12.37 10.06
C LYS A 45 9.09 11.67 11.41
N PHE A 46 8.68 10.41 11.51
CA PHE A 46 8.71 9.65 12.75
C PHE A 46 9.48 8.35 12.54
N VAL A 47 10.42 8.08 13.45
CA VAL A 47 11.19 6.84 13.43
C VAL A 47 10.28 5.70 13.86
N GLY A 48 10.09 4.73 12.98
CA GLY A 48 9.26 3.58 13.26
C GLY A 48 8.84 2.85 11.99
N LEU A 49 8.31 1.66 12.19
CA LEU A 49 7.69 0.86 11.14
C LEU A 49 6.18 0.92 11.33
N TYR A 50 5.50 1.45 10.33
CA TYR A 50 4.07 1.63 10.30
C TYR A 50 3.45 0.60 9.36
N LYS A 51 2.12 0.53 9.36
CA LYS A 51 1.39 -0.41 8.50
C LYS A 51 0.34 0.34 7.71
N VAL A 52 0.06 -0.13 6.49
CA VAL A 52 -1.09 0.34 5.72
C VAL A 52 -2.36 0.01 6.49
N ALA A 53 -3.21 1.00 6.77
CA ALA A 53 -4.38 0.84 7.61
C ALA A 53 -5.60 0.25 6.87
N GLY A 54 -5.69 0.42 5.55
CA GLY A 54 -6.83 0.01 4.75
C GLY A 54 -6.47 -0.49 3.36
N GLY A 55 -7.48 -0.87 2.61
CA GLY A 55 -7.34 -1.40 1.26
C GLY A 55 -8.69 -1.40 0.54
N ILE A 56 -8.63 -1.61 -0.76
CA ILE A 56 -9.76 -1.55 -1.69
C ILE A 56 -10.72 -2.70 -1.38
N ASP A 57 -11.99 -2.38 -1.15
CA ASP A 57 -13.03 -3.38 -0.93
C ASP A 57 -13.25 -4.23 -2.20
N ASN A 58 -13.41 -5.54 -2.00
CA ASN A 58 -13.48 -6.59 -3.02
C ASN A 58 -12.19 -6.92 -3.77
N ASP A 59 -11.05 -6.26 -3.51
CA ASP A 59 -9.79 -6.61 -4.17
C ASP A 59 -8.75 -7.13 -3.17
N THR A 60 -8.56 -8.45 -3.16
CA THR A 60 -7.77 -9.14 -2.14
C THR A 60 -6.71 -10.05 -2.74
N ILE A 61 -5.54 -10.06 -2.10
CA ILE A 61 -4.43 -10.95 -2.41
C ILE A 61 -4.03 -11.68 -1.12
N HIS A 62 -4.11 -13.01 -1.12
CA HIS A 62 -3.90 -13.85 0.06
C HIS A 62 -4.77 -13.48 1.26
N GLY A 63 -6.03 -13.12 1.01
CA GLY A 63 -6.97 -12.73 2.06
C GLY A 63 -6.70 -11.36 2.70
N ARG A 64 -5.81 -10.55 2.11
CA ARG A 64 -5.54 -9.16 2.52
C ARG A 64 -5.93 -8.22 1.38
N ARG A 65 -6.61 -7.12 1.70
CA ARG A 65 -7.04 -6.12 0.70
C ARG A 65 -5.85 -5.39 0.10
N MET A 66 -5.87 -5.13 -1.20
CA MET A 66 -4.85 -4.33 -1.88
C MET A 66 -4.92 -2.88 -1.41
N ALA A 67 -3.79 -2.25 -1.22
CA ALA A 67 -3.71 -0.85 -0.81
C ALA A 67 -3.97 0.06 -2.02
N GLY A 68 -4.92 0.98 -1.87
CA GLY A 68 -5.25 1.98 -2.88
C GLY A 68 -5.11 3.39 -2.34
N THR A 69 -4.79 4.36 -3.19
CA THR A 69 -4.66 5.78 -2.79
C THR A 69 -5.94 6.37 -2.18
N LEU A 70 -7.10 5.76 -2.42
CA LEU A 70 -8.39 6.20 -1.88
C LEU A 70 -8.76 5.50 -0.57
N ASP A 71 -8.02 4.47 -0.15
CA ASP A 71 -8.40 3.58 0.96
C ASP A 71 -7.25 3.40 1.97
N SER A 72 -6.14 4.13 1.78
CA SER A 72 -4.90 4.02 2.56
C SER A 72 -4.63 5.27 3.42
N TYR A 73 -5.64 5.75 4.14
CA TYR A 73 -5.54 6.90 5.07
C TYR A 73 -4.95 6.54 6.43
#